data_AF-A0A2U2X6T3-F1
#
_entry.id   AF-A0A2U2X6T3-F1
#
_cell.length_a   1.000
_cell.length_b   1.000
_cell.length_c   1.000
_cell.angle_alpha   90.00
_cell.angle_beta   90.00
_cell.angle_gamma   90.00
#
_symmetry.space_group_name_H-M   'P 1'
#
loop_
_entity.id
_entity.type
_entity.pdbx_description
1 polymer ?
#
loop_
_entity_poly.entity_id
_entity_poly.type
_entity_poly.pdbx_seq_one_letter_code
_entity_poly.pdbx_strand_id
1 'polypeptide(L)'
;MKKNIIILFTFLLLISCNDGAKYVTQENGKSHLIDFELFSIILPTEFKYEKIDGIDSFVGEIKNGKSKFIFDYGWYSPSPPMDERSYIEESRKGMNFETTQKFFNKIDLKPYEDENGGVNPREIVKKIRNLNLHKMTDSIATQNNFKSNCEYYYTFEYKKAEFIIPFCIPNEERKQFENYELTIDTIGNYKRTIALWKDKQNPNISSVNFEPVYGDSKNELSIGIKSDMEFDKSELKKIFKTVEIK
;
A
#
# COMPACT_ATOMS: atom_id res chain seq x y z
N MET A 1 -47.66 -56.37 -8.20
CA MET A 1 -46.38 -55.83 -7.69
C MET A 1 -45.69 -55.03 -8.79
N LYS A 2 -45.83 -53.70 -8.81
CA LYS A 2 -45.00 -52.81 -9.64
C LYS A 2 -44.52 -51.66 -8.76
N LYS A 3 -43.25 -51.33 -8.95
CA LYS A 3 -42.35 -50.60 -8.06
C LYS A 3 -42.80 -49.15 -7.85
N ASN A 4 -43.08 -48.79 -6.59
CA ASN A 4 -43.06 -47.41 -6.10
C ASN A 4 -41.69 -47.16 -5.45
N ILE A 5 -40.71 -46.65 -6.20
CA ILE A 5 -39.56 -45.92 -5.61
C ILE A 5 -39.16 -44.87 -6.64
N ILE A 6 -39.82 -43.72 -6.60
CA ILE A 6 -39.30 -42.46 -7.12
C ILE A 6 -39.37 -41.50 -5.93
N ILE A 7 -38.37 -40.61 -5.86
CA ILE A 7 -38.25 -39.49 -4.92
C ILE A 7 -37.57 -39.85 -3.58
N LEU A 8 -36.24 -39.98 -3.61
CA LEU A 8 -35.41 -39.54 -2.47
C LEU A 8 -33.94 -39.30 -2.88
N PHE A 9 -33.67 -38.42 -3.84
CA PHE A 9 -32.28 -38.04 -4.16
C PHE A 9 -32.16 -36.61 -4.71
N THR A 10 -32.81 -35.65 -4.08
CA THR A 10 -32.76 -34.24 -4.54
C THR A 10 -32.68 -33.22 -3.39
N PHE A 11 -32.15 -33.60 -2.22
CA PHE A 11 -32.01 -32.67 -1.08
C PHE A 11 -30.62 -32.64 -0.42
N LEU A 12 -29.58 -33.14 -1.11
CA LEU A 12 -28.24 -33.30 -0.55
C LEU A 12 -27.11 -32.56 -1.32
N LEU A 13 -27.45 -31.57 -2.15
CA LEU A 13 -26.46 -30.82 -2.96
C LEU A 13 -26.53 -29.29 -2.81
N LEU A 14 -27.03 -28.76 -1.68
CA LEU A 14 -26.99 -27.32 -1.39
C LEU A 14 -26.31 -26.98 -0.06
N ILE A 15 -25.40 -27.83 0.41
CA ILE A 15 -24.34 -27.34 1.31
C ILE A 15 -23.26 -26.80 0.37
N SER A 16 -23.45 -25.59 -0.14
CA SER A 16 -22.31 -24.89 -0.74
C SER A 16 -21.33 -24.71 0.41
N CYS A 17 -20.13 -25.31 0.29
CA CYS A 17 -19.01 -24.89 1.10
C CYS A 17 -18.91 -23.37 0.92
N ASN A 18 -19.17 -22.60 1.98
CA ASN A 18 -18.80 -21.19 1.97
C ASN A 18 -17.27 -21.21 2.04
N ASP A 19 -16.61 -20.84 0.95
CA ASP A 19 -15.15 -20.98 0.71
C ASP A 19 -14.26 -20.10 1.62
N GLY A 20 -14.70 -19.80 2.84
CA GLY A 20 -14.02 -18.94 3.81
C GLY A 20 -14.73 -17.59 4.06
N ALA A 21 -15.98 -17.43 3.62
CA ALA A 21 -16.76 -16.21 3.87
C ALA A 21 -18.17 -16.53 4.38
N LYS A 22 -18.65 -15.84 5.42
CA LYS A 22 -20.04 -15.91 5.89
C LYS A 22 -20.79 -14.67 5.38
N TYR A 23 -22.00 -14.86 4.87
CA TYR A 23 -22.83 -13.77 4.36
C TYR A 23 -23.97 -13.45 5.32
N VAL A 24 -24.12 -12.18 5.69
CA VAL A 24 -25.19 -11.70 6.58
C VAL A 24 -25.98 -10.60 5.88
N THR A 25 -27.23 -10.87 5.50
CA THR A 25 -28.10 -9.89 4.84
C THR A 25 -28.37 -8.71 5.76
N GLN A 26 -28.26 -7.48 5.22
CA GLN A 26 -28.58 -6.26 5.96
C GLN A 26 -30.09 -5.95 5.91
N GLU A 27 -30.59 -5.14 6.84
CA GLU A 27 -32.03 -4.82 6.97
C GLU A 27 -32.68 -4.28 5.69
N ASN A 28 -31.90 -3.60 4.84
CA ASN A 28 -32.38 -3.04 3.57
C ASN A 28 -32.61 -4.07 2.45
N GLY A 29 -32.18 -5.33 2.64
CA GLY A 29 -32.26 -6.41 1.65
C GLY A 29 -31.43 -6.22 0.37
N LYS A 30 -30.72 -5.10 0.22
CA LYS A 30 -29.93 -4.72 -0.97
C LYS A 30 -28.43 -4.92 -0.78
N SER A 31 -27.98 -4.92 0.47
CA SER A 31 -26.60 -5.18 0.85
C SER A 31 -26.48 -6.38 1.78
N HIS A 32 -25.31 -6.98 1.80
CA HIS A 32 -24.91 -7.96 2.79
C HIS A 32 -23.58 -7.56 3.43
N LEU A 33 -23.30 -8.11 4.60
CA LEU A 33 -21.97 -8.16 5.17
C LEU A 33 -21.33 -9.47 4.72
N ILE A 34 -20.11 -9.38 4.20
CA ILE A 34 -19.25 -10.53 3.90
C ILE A 34 -18.21 -10.58 5.03
N ASP A 35 -18.26 -11.65 5.81
CA ASP A 35 -17.42 -11.88 6.99
C ASP A 35 -16.38 -12.96 6.68
N PHE A 36 -15.11 -12.57 6.71
CA PHE A 36 -13.97 -13.46 6.48
C PHE A 36 -13.31 -13.95 7.77
N GLU A 37 -14.00 -13.80 8.91
CA GLU A 37 -13.52 -14.05 10.29
C GLU A 37 -12.42 -13.10 10.77
N LEU A 38 -11.54 -12.65 9.87
CA LEU A 38 -10.43 -11.74 10.14
C LEU A 38 -10.80 -10.27 9.89
N PHE A 39 -11.68 -10.04 8.92
CA PHE A 39 -12.25 -8.74 8.60
C PHE A 39 -13.63 -8.93 7.97
N SER A 40 -14.37 -7.84 7.86
CA SER A 40 -15.65 -7.82 7.15
C SER A 40 -15.81 -6.59 6.28
N ILE A 41 -16.68 -6.68 5.28
CA ILE A 41 -17.04 -5.57 4.39
C ILE A 41 -18.53 -5.65 4.06
N ILE A 42 -19.19 -4.49 3.94
CA ILE A 42 -20.58 -4.41 3.50
C ILE A 42 -20.60 -4.03 2.02
N LEU A 43 -21.24 -4.87 1.21
CA LEU A 43 -21.36 -4.71 -0.24
C LEU A 43 -22.79 -4.99 -0.72
N PRO A 44 -23.16 -4.49 -1.90
CA PRO A 44 -24.37 -4.92 -2.59
C PRO A 44 -24.43 -6.45 -2.77
N THR A 45 -25.62 -7.05 -2.67
CA THR A 45 -25.80 -8.52 -2.60
C THR A 45 -25.31 -9.32 -3.82
N GLU A 46 -25.12 -8.65 -4.96
CA GLU A 46 -24.57 -9.20 -6.20
C GLU A 46 -23.07 -9.48 -6.13
N PHE A 47 -22.35 -8.89 -5.17
CA PHE A 47 -20.95 -9.20 -4.96
C PHE A 47 -20.79 -10.59 -4.34
N LYS A 48 -19.86 -11.37 -4.88
CA LYS A 48 -19.52 -12.71 -4.40
C LYS A 48 -18.03 -12.81 -4.21
N TYR A 49 -17.65 -13.45 -3.10
CA TYR A 49 -16.28 -13.79 -2.83
C TYR A 49 -15.85 -15.02 -3.64
N GLU A 50 -14.64 -14.94 -4.18
CA GLU A 50 -13.91 -16.03 -4.81
C GLU A 50 -12.52 -16.10 -4.18
N LYS A 51 -12.17 -17.28 -3.67
CA LYS A 51 -10.85 -17.52 -3.10
C LYS A 51 -9.79 -17.52 -4.20
N ILE A 52 -8.64 -16.91 -3.91
CA ILE A 52 -7.45 -16.99 -4.75
C ILE A 52 -6.37 -17.76 -3.99
N ASP A 53 -5.60 -18.57 -4.70
CA ASP A 53 -4.42 -19.23 -4.13
C ASP A 53 -3.33 -18.20 -3.84
N GLY A 54 -3.18 -17.85 -2.56
CA GLY A 54 -2.02 -17.14 -2.02
C GLY A 54 -0.99 -18.12 -1.48
N ILE A 55 0.30 -17.81 -1.62
CA ILE A 55 1.39 -18.65 -1.09
C ILE A 55 1.41 -18.53 0.45
N ASP A 56 1.45 -17.30 0.96
CA ASP A 56 1.63 -16.99 2.40
C ASP A 56 0.62 -15.94 2.93
N SER A 57 -0.35 -15.52 2.12
CA SER A 57 -1.36 -14.52 2.45
C SER A 57 -2.76 -15.09 2.29
N PHE A 58 -3.73 -14.58 3.07
CA PHE A 58 -5.14 -14.77 2.77
C PHE A 58 -5.55 -13.78 1.68
N VAL A 59 -5.63 -14.27 0.45
CA VAL A 59 -5.91 -13.48 -0.75
C VAL A 59 -7.26 -13.87 -1.32
N GLY A 60 -8.00 -12.88 -1.82
CA GLY A 60 -9.29 -13.15 -2.42
C GLY A 60 -9.79 -12.04 -3.31
N GLU A 61 -10.82 -12.37 -4.08
CA GLU A 61 -11.57 -11.46 -4.91
C GLU A 61 -13.00 -11.35 -4.41
N ILE A 62 -13.57 -10.16 -4.49
CA ILE A 62 -15.00 -9.93 -4.28
C ILE A 62 -15.52 -9.20 -5.50
N LYS A 63 -16.31 -9.86 -6.34
CA LYS A 63 -16.74 -9.30 -7.62
C LYS A 63 -18.23 -9.42 -7.86
N ASN A 64 -18.76 -8.47 -8.61
CA ASN A 64 -19.98 -8.65 -9.38
C ASN A 64 -19.57 -8.69 -10.87
N GLY A 65 -20.46 -9.05 -11.79
CA GLY A 65 -20.11 -9.16 -13.22
C GLY A 65 -19.57 -7.87 -13.89
N LYS A 66 -19.44 -6.76 -13.16
CA LYS A 66 -18.96 -5.46 -13.64
C LYS A 66 -17.69 -4.97 -12.93
N SER A 67 -17.59 -5.22 -11.64
CA SER A 67 -16.59 -4.60 -10.77
C SER A 67 -16.02 -5.60 -9.79
N LYS A 68 -14.78 -5.35 -9.36
CA LYS A 68 -13.99 -6.27 -8.57
C LYS A 68 -13.21 -5.54 -7.49
N PHE A 69 -13.27 -6.11 -6.29
CA PHE A 69 -12.32 -5.88 -5.23
C PHE A 69 -11.33 -7.05 -5.18
N ILE A 70 -10.05 -6.73 -4.99
CA ILE A 70 -9.02 -7.71 -4.61
C ILE A 70 -8.57 -7.35 -3.21
N PHE A 71 -8.42 -8.35 -2.35
CA PHE A 71 -7.79 -8.15 -1.06
C PHE A 71 -6.58 -9.06 -0.87
N ASP A 72 -5.60 -8.53 -0.15
CA ASP A 72 -4.46 -9.27 0.38
C ASP A 72 -4.42 -8.98 1.88
N TYR A 73 -4.52 -10.03 2.68
CA TYR A 73 -4.35 -10.04 4.12
C TYR A 73 -3.09 -10.84 4.43
N GLY A 74 -1.99 -10.15 4.70
CA GLY A 74 -0.71 -10.79 5.01
C GLY A 74 0.46 -9.82 5.10
N TRP A 75 1.67 -10.37 5.17
CA TRP A 75 2.91 -9.60 5.25
C TRP A 75 3.26 -8.85 3.95
N TYR A 76 2.74 -9.33 2.83
CA TYR A 76 3.02 -8.77 1.51
C TYR A 76 1.91 -7.85 0.99
N SER A 77 0.94 -7.51 1.83
CA SER A 77 -0.18 -6.69 1.41
C SER A 77 0.30 -5.28 1.04
N PRO A 78 -0.10 -4.75 -0.13
CA PRO A 78 0.44 -3.49 -0.64
C PRO A 78 0.22 -2.32 0.32
N SER A 79 1.26 -1.54 0.59
CA SER A 79 1.16 -0.31 1.38
C SER A 79 0.25 0.72 0.70
N PRO A 80 -0.47 1.56 1.46
CA PRO A 80 -1.21 2.67 0.88
C PRO A 80 -0.26 3.71 0.26
N PRO A 81 -0.73 4.50 -0.73
CA PRO A 81 -0.01 5.69 -1.16
C PRO A 81 0.17 6.66 0.02
N MET A 82 1.27 7.42 -0.01
CA MET A 82 1.58 8.43 1.00
C MET A 82 1.14 9.83 0.52
N ASP A 83 0.77 10.70 1.46
CA ASP A 83 0.74 12.14 1.17
C ASP A 83 2.17 12.71 1.17
N GLU A 84 2.31 13.91 0.63
CA GLU A 84 3.61 14.59 0.54
C GLU A 84 4.28 14.72 1.91
N ARG A 85 3.51 15.06 2.95
CA ARG A 85 4.04 15.23 4.31
C ARG A 85 4.65 13.92 4.83
N SER A 86 3.91 12.82 4.73
CA SER A 86 4.34 11.49 5.20
C SER A 86 5.53 10.99 4.39
N TYR A 87 5.53 11.22 3.07
CA TYR A 87 6.66 10.88 2.20
C TYR A 87 7.94 11.62 2.61
N ILE A 88 7.84 12.92 2.93
CA ILE A 88 8.98 13.71 3.38
C ILE A 88 9.47 13.23 4.75
N GLU A 89 8.58 12.92 5.69
CA GLU A 89 8.98 12.37 6.99
C GLU A 89 9.66 11.00 6.87
N GLU A 90 9.19 10.12 5.98
CA GLU A 90 9.87 8.85 5.70
C GLU A 90 11.25 9.09 5.07
N SER A 91 11.34 10.03 4.14
CA SER A 91 12.61 10.41 3.51
C SER A 91 13.64 10.93 4.53
N ARG A 92 13.22 11.50 5.67
CA ARG A 92 14.16 11.90 6.74
C ARG A 92 14.94 10.71 7.32
N LYS A 93 14.41 9.49 7.23
CA LYS A 93 15.04 8.28 7.79
C LYS A 93 16.18 7.75 6.93
N GLY A 94 16.23 8.10 5.64
CA GLY A 94 17.25 7.59 4.73
C GLY A 94 17.16 8.15 3.32
N MET A 95 18.29 8.13 2.63
CA MET A 95 18.35 8.53 1.22
C MET A 95 17.77 7.44 0.31
N ASN A 96 16.97 7.84 -0.68
CA ASN A 96 16.56 6.95 -1.74
C ASN A 96 17.74 6.54 -2.65
N PHE A 97 17.50 5.59 -3.55
CA PHE A 97 18.53 5.05 -4.44
C PHE A 97 19.20 6.15 -5.29
N GLU A 98 18.42 7.03 -5.92
CA GLU A 98 18.95 8.09 -6.79
C GLU A 98 19.85 9.07 -6.02
N THR A 99 19.43 9.47 -4.82
CA THR A 99 20.20 10.38 -3.96
C THR A 99 21.47 9.69 -3.45
N THR A 100 21.38 8.42 -3.09
CA THR A 100 22.54 7.60 -2.69
C THR A 100 23.56 7.53 -3.82
N GLN A 101 23.12 7.36 -5.06
CA GLN A 101 24.02 7.34 -6.22
C GLN A 101 24.70 8.70 -6.45
N LYS A 102 23.98 9.83 -6.27
CA LYS A 102 24.58 11.17 -6.32
C LYS A 102 25.68 11.36 -5.27
N PHE A 103 25.49 10.80 -4.08
CA PHE A 103 26.54 10.77 -3.05
C PHE A 103 27.73 9.90 -3.46
N PHE A 104 27.49 8.70 -3.98
CA PHE A 104 28.56 7.78 -4.38
C PHE A 104 29.43 8.36 -5.49
N ASN A 105 28.86 9.13 -6.41
CA ASN A 105 29.62 9.85 -7.43
C ASN A 105 30.56 10.95 -6.88
N LYS A 106 30.47 11.28 -5.59
CA LYS A 106 31.32 12.30 -4.92
C LYS A 106 32.41 11.68 -4.03
N ILE A 107 32.49 10.36 -3.93
CA ILE A 107 33.48 9.68 -3.09
C ILE A 107 34.29 8.66 -3.88
N ASP A 108 35.49 8.35 -3.39
CA ASP A 108 36.25 7.21 -3.90
C ASP A 108 35.65 5.91 -3.36
N LEU A 109 35.16 5.08 -4.29
CA LEU A 109 34.57 3.77 -4.01
C LEU A 109 35.59 2.65 -3.99
N LYS A 110 36.81 2.85 -4.52
CA LYS A 110 37.85 1.82 -4.59
C LYS A 110 38.17 1.15 -3.25
N PRO A 111 38.17 1.85 -2.09
CA PRO A 111 38.38 1.21 -0.79
C PRO A 111 37.25 0.29 -0.32
N TYR A 112 36.15 0.21 -1.08
CA TYR A 112 34.95 -0.57 -0.79
C TYR A 112 34.70 -1.69 -1.80
N GLU A 113 35.57 -1.82 -2.81
CA GLU A 113 35.50 -2.89 -3.78
C GLU A 113 35.92 -4.22 -3.15
N ASP A 114 35.15 -5.27 -3.40
CA ASP A 114 35.54 -6.64 -3.12
C ASP A 114 36.52 -7.17 -4.19
N GLU A 115 36.94 -8.42 -4.03
CA GLU A 115 37.87 -9.10 -4.95
C GLU A 115 37.38 -9.19 -6.41
N ASN A 116 36.07 -9.05 -6.63
CA ASN A 116 35.43 -9.05 -7.95
C ASN A 116 35.08 -7.64 -8.46
N GLY A 117 35.47 -6.58 -7.74
CA GLY A 117 35.13 -5.19 -8.05
C GLY A 117 33.70 -4.80 -7.65
N GLY A 118 33.00 -5.64 -6.88
CA GLY A 118 31.68 -5.35 -6.35
C GLY A 118 31.75 -4.37 -5.18
N VAL A 119 30.79 -3.44 -5.10
CA VAL A 119 30.66 -2.51 -3.97
C VAL A 119 29.34 -2.81 -3.26
N ASN A 120 29.37 -2.95 -1.93
CA ASN A 120 28.17 -3.07 -1.11
C ASN A 120 27.73 -1.68 -0.58
N PRO A 121 26.67 -1.06 -1.15
CA PRO A 121 26.22 0.27 -0.74
C PRO A 121 25.88 0.38 0.74
N ARG A 122 25.37 -0.71 1.34
CA ARG A 122 24.92 -0.71 2.74
C ARG A 122 26.06 -0.44 3.71
N GLU A 123 27.27 -0.96 3.43
CA GLU A 123 28.45 -0.73 4.27
C GLU A 123 28.97 0.70 4.20
N ILE A 124 28.68 1.41 3.10
CA ILE A 124 29.00 2.83 2.95
C ILE A 124 27.97 3.68 3.69
N VAL A 125 26.67 3.43 3.45
CA VAL A 125 25.56 4.21 4.05
C VAL A 125 25.55 4.09 5.58
N LYS A 126 25.91 2.92 6.15
CA LYS A 126 26.06 2.74 7.61
C LYS A 126 27.09 3.69 8.26
N LYS A 127 28.03 4.24 7.49
CA LYS A 127 29.07 5.16 7.98
C LYS A 127 28.64 6.62 7.94
N ILE A 128 27.47 6.92 7.36
CA ILE A 128 26.88 8.26 7.34
C ILE A 128 26.43 8.63 8.76
N ARG A 129 26.70 9.87 9.16
CA ARG A 129 26.28 10.43 10.45
C ARG A 129 25.53 11.75 10.23
N ASN A 130 24.69 12.12 11.19
CA ASN A 130 23.99 13.40 11.22
C ASN A 130 23.20 13.68 9.92
N LEU A 131 22.52 12.67 9.39
CA LEU A 131 21.67 12.79 8.21
C LEU A 131 20.49 13.71 8.53
N ASN A 132 20.38 14.81 7.80
CA ASN A 132 19.29 15.76 7.92
C ASN A 132 18.77 16.13 6.53
N LEU A 133 17.44 16.24 6.42
CA LEU A 133 16.76 16.66 5.21
C LEU A 133 16.24 18.10 5.36
N HIS A 134 16.59 18.96 4.42
CA HIS A 134 16.27 20.38 4.43
C HIS A 134 15.50 20.77 3.18
N LYS A 135 14.66 21.80 3.29
CA LYS A 135 14.02 22.41 2.12
C LYS A 135 15.06 23.20 1.33
N MET A 136 15.06 23.03 0.01
CA MET A 136 15.94 23.75 -0.90
C MET A 136 15.66 25.25 -0.87
N THR A 137 16.73 26.04 -0.96
CA THR A 137 16.67 27.50 -1.18
C THR A 137 17.51 27.87 -2.39
N ASP A 138 17.21 28.99 -3.04
CA ASP A 138 17.95 29.46 -4.23
C ASP A 138 19.44 29.65 -3.94
N SER A 139 19.78 30.10 -2.74
CA SER A 139 21.17 30.28 -2.32
C SER A 139 21.92 28.95 -2.28
N ILE A 140 21.34 27.91 -1.65
CA ILE A 140 21.95 26.58 -1.58
C ILE A 140 22.04 25.94 -2.97
N ALA A 141 20.99 26.05 -3.78
CA ALA A 141 20.97 25.52 -5.14
C ALA A 141 22.08 26.15 -5.99
N THR A 142 22.24 27.48 -5.92
CA THR A 142 23.26 28.22 -6.67
C THR A 142 24.67 27.89 -6.19
N GLN A 143 24.91 27.91 -4.88
CA GLN A 143 26.23 27.63 -4.28
C GLN A 143 26.76 26.24 -4.65
N ASN A 144 25.86 25.27 -4.80
CA ASN A 144 26.23 23.89 -5.07
C ASN A 144 26.00 23.45 -6.53
N ASN A 145 25.59 24.38 -7.40
CA ASN A 145 25.25 24.13 -8.81
C ASN A 145 24.25 22.97 -8.99
N PHE A 146 23.21 22.94 -8.16
CA PHE A 146 22.15 21.95 -8.26
C PHE A 146 21.12 22.36 -9.30
N LYS A 147 20.45 21.36 -9.91
CA LYS A 147 19.28 21.62 -10.75
C LYS A 147 18.21 22.29 -9.88
N SER A 148 17.62 23.39 -10.37
CA SER A 148 16.66 24.22 -9.64
C SER A 148 15.32 23.54 -9.34
N ASN A 149 15.11 22.32 -9.82
CA ASN A 149 13.84 21.60 -9.67
C ASN A 149 13.81 20.61 -8.49
N CYS A 150 14.87 20.51 -7.68
CA CYS A 150 14.83 19.73 -6.44
C CYS A 150 14.28 20.57 -5.29
N GLU A 151 13.30 20.04 -4.58
CA GLU A 151 12.62 20.71 -3.49
C GLU A 151 13.38 20.62 -2.17
N TYR A 152 14.31 19.67 -2.05
CA TYR A 152 15.03 19.37 -0.82
C TYR A 152 16.50 19.04 -1.07
N TYR A 153 17.28 18.97 0.01
CA TYR A 153 18.64 18.46 0.01
C TYR A 153 18.98 17.79 1.35
N TYR A 154 19.84 16.79 1.29
CA TYR A 154 20.43 16.19 2.48
C TYR A 154 21.73 16.89 2.87
N THR A 155 21.96 17.03 4.17
CA THR A 155 23.26 17.27 4.76
C THR A 155 23.65 16.09 5.63
N PHE A 156 24.91 15.65 5.57
CA PHE A 156 25.42 14.60 6.44
C PHE A 156 26.94 14.59 6.50
N GLU A 157 27.49 13.88 7.49
CA GLU A 157 28.91 13.65 7.64
C GLU A 157 29.30 12.25 7.15
N TYR A 158 30.42 12.17 6.44
CA TYR A 158 31.04 10.92 6.04
C TYR A 158 32.56 11.07 5.99
N LYS A 159 33.29 10.18 6.70
CA LYS A 159 34.77 10.25 6.84
C LYS A 159 35.29 11.64 7.24
N LYS A 160 34.59 12.32 8.16
CA LYS A 160 34.92 13.69 8.65
C LYS A 160 34.78 14.81 7.60
N ALA A 161 34.14 14.53 6.46
CA ALA A 161 33.75 15.54 5.48
C ALA A 161 32.23 15.70 5.51
N GLU A 162 31.76 16.93 5.35
CA GLU A 162 30.34 17.24 5.18
C GLU A 162 29.95 17.11 3.71
N PHE A 163 28.78 16.55 3.47
CA PHE A 163 28.19 16.38 2.15
C PHE A 163 26.84 17.08 2.09
N ILE A 164 26.61 17.72 0.94
CA ILE A 164 25.33 18.31 0.56
C ILE A 164 24.89 17.63 -0.74
N ILE A 165 23.74 16.95 -0.72
CA ILE A 165 23.23 16.17 -1.86
C ILE A 165 21.79 16.57 -2.18
N PRO A 166 21.46 16.93 -3.44
CA PRO A 166 20.11 17.37 -3.78
C PRO A 166 19.14 16.18 -3.81
N PHE A 167 17.96 16.39 -3.26
CA PHE A 167 16.84 15.45 -3.24
C PHE A 167 15.63 16.05 -3.97
N CYS A 168 15.30 15.45 -5.11
CA CYS A 168 14.12 15.77 -5.90
C CYS A 168 13.05 14.72 -5.57
N ILE A 169 11.81 15.15 -5.34
CA ILE A 169 10.69 14.22 -5.25
C ILE A 169 10.51 13.56 -6.64
N PRO A 170 10.48 12.22 -6.74
CA PRO A 170 10.23 11.55 -8.01
C PRO A 170 8.87 11.94 -8.61
N ASN A 171 8.79 12.02 -9.94
CA ASN A 171 7.54 12.38 -10.63
C ASN A 171 6.38 11.41 -10.32
N GLU A 172 6.68 10.14 -10.08
CA GLU A 172 5.69 9.13 -9.70
C GLU A 172 5.04 9.45 -8.36
N GLU A 173 5.82 9.93 -7.38
CA GLU A 173 5.31 10.34 -6.07
C GLU A 173 4.49 11.62 -6.17
N ARG A 174 4.97 12.61 -6.95
CA ARG A 174 4.19 13.83 -7.23
C ARG A 174 2.82 13.51 -7.82
N LYS A 175 2.77 12.59 -8.79
CA LYS A 175 1.51 12.11 -9.38
C LYS A 175 0.61 11.47 -8.33
N GLN A 176 1.16 10.72 -7.37
CA GLN A 176 0.35 10.16 -6.29
C GLN A 176 -0.25 11.26 -5.40
N PHE A 177 0.55 12.26 -5.01
CA PHE A 177 0.08 13.36 -4.16
C PHE A 177 -1.05 14.16 -4.82
N GLU A 178 -0.93 14.41 -6.12
CA GLU A 178 -1.94 15.13 -6.90
C GLU A 178 -3.22 14.31 -7.07
N ASN A 179 -3.08 13.01 -7.35
CA ASN A 179 -4.18 12.20 -7.85
C ASN A 179 -4.85 11.33 -6.79
N TYR A 180 -4.29 11.16 -5.59
CA TYR A 180 -5.02 10.53 -4.49
C TYR A 180 -5.73 11.57 -3.61
N GLU A 181 -6.94 11.24 -3.18
CA GLU A 181 -7.57 11.80 -1.98
C GLU A 181 -7.37 10.79 -0.85
N LEU A 182 -6.61 11.18 0.18
CA LEU A 182 -6.35 10.33 1.34
C LEU A 182 -7.24 10.76 2.51
N THR A 183 -7.88 9.78 3.15
CA THR A 183 -8.50 9.93 4.46
C THR A 183 -7.81 8.95 5.41
N ILE A 184 -7.20 9.48 6.46
CA ILE A 184 -6.47 8.68 7.45
C ILE A 184 -7.18 8.83 8.79
N ASP A 185 -7.54 7.70 9.41
CA ASP A 185 -8.08 7.64 10.77
C ASP A 185 -7.54 6.41 11.51
N THR A 186 -8.05 6.16 12.71
CA THR A 186 -7.65 5.01 13.54
C THR A 186 -8.89 4.25 13.97
N ILE A 187 -8.87 2.93 13.77
CA ILE A 187 -9.91 2.00 14.22
C ILE A 187 -9.25 0.95 15.11
N GLY A 188 -9.58 0.96 16.39
CA GLY A 188 -8.92 0.11 17.37
C GLY A 188 -7.41 0.37 17.40
N ASN A 189 -6.62 -0.67 17.16
CA ASN A 189 -5.15 -0.61 17.11
C ASN A 189 -4.60 -0.48 15.68
N TYR A 190 -5.42 -0.10 14.70
CA TYR A 190 -5.01 0.03 13.31
C TYR A 190 -5.19 1.46 12.81
N LYS A 191 -4.15 1.97 12.13
CA LYS A 191 -4.23 3.14 11.25
C LYS A 191 -4.93 2.69 9.98
N ARG A 192 -6.05 3.32 9.64
CA ARG A 192 -6.76 3.09 8.39
C ARG A 192 -6.48 4.23 7.42
N THR A 193 -6.08 3.88 6.20
CA THR A 193 -5.88 4.81 5.10
C THR A 193 -6.85 4.46 3.98
N ILE A 194 -7.80 5.34 3.69
CA ILE A 194 -8.65 5.26 2.51
C ILE A 194 -8.03 6.15 1.43
N ALA A 195 -7.64 5.55 0.31
CA ALA A 195 -7.04 6.21 -0.84
C ALA A 195 -7.98 6.15 -2.06
N LEU A 196 -8.50 7.30 -2.48
CA LEU A 196 -9.38 7.39 -3.65
C LEU A 196 -8.64 8.04 -4.81
N TRP A 197 -8.47 7.31 -5.90
CA TRP A 197 -7.83 7.83 -7.10
C TRP A 197 -8.76 8.81 -7.82
N LYS A 198 -8.22 9.96 -8.21
CA LYS A 198 -8.99 11.08 -8.75
C LYS A 198 -8.94 11.18 -10.28
N ASP A 199 -7.84 10.78 -10.90
CA ASP A 199 -7.63 10.94 -12.34
C ASP A 199 -8.44 9.93 -13.15
N LYS A 200 -9.33 10.44 -14.01
CA LYS A 200 -10.17 9.63 -14.89
C LYS A 200 -9.48 9.24 -16.19
N GLN A 201 -8.43 9.96 -16.60
CA GLN A 201 -7.73 9.73 -17.86
C GLN A 201 -6.67 8.63 -17.71
N ASN A 202 -6.00 8.58 -16.57
CA ASN A 202 -5.03 7.56 -16.24
C ASN A 202 -5.56 6.74 -15.04
N PRO A 203 -6.35 5.68 -15.29
CA PRO A 203 -6.98 4.93 -14.20
C PRO A 203 -5.92 4.26 -13.31
N ASN A 204 -6.15 4.30 -12.01
CA ASN A 204 -5.33 3.64 -11.01
C ASN A 204 -6.21 3.16 -9.86
N ILE A 205 -5.70 2.27 -9.02
CA ILE A 205 -6.48 1.60 -8.01
C ILE A 205 -6.86 2.55 -6.87
N SER A 206 -8.11 2.49 -6.42
CA SER A 206 -8.51 3.04 -5.13
C SER A 206 -8.48 1.95 -4.07
N SER A 207 -8.07 2.28 -2.85
CA SER A 207 -7.90 1.30 -1.78
C SER A 207 -8.37 1.74 -0.40
N VAL A 208 -8.60 0.75 0.46
CA VAL A 208 -8.55 0.93 1.92
C VAL A 208 -7.49 -0.01 2.48
N ASN A 209 -6.62 0.57 3.30
CA ASN A 209 -5.50 -0.10 3.91
C ASN A 209 -5.59 0.02 5.42
N PHE A 210 -5.17 -1.03 6.11
CA PHE A 210 -5.03 -1.03 7.56
C PHE A 210 -3.63 -1.46 7.95
N GLU A 211 -2.97 -0.65 8.75
CA GLU A 211 -1.62 -0.89 9.27
C GLU A 211 -1.69 -0.82 10.81
N PRO A 212 -1.13 -1.78 11.55
CA PRO A 212 -1.15 -1.74 13.01
C PRO A 212 -0.38 -0.51 13.53
N VAL A 213 -0.88 0.08 14.62
CA VAL A 213 -0.27 1.26 15.29
C VAL A 213 0.87 0.84 16.22
N TYR A 214 0.76 -0.34 16.83
CA TYR A 214 1.73 -0.90 17.76
C TYR A 214 2.14 -2.30 17.30
N GLY A 215 3.45 -2.55 17.14
CA GLY A 215 3.99 -3.82 16.68
C GLY A 215 5.41 -3.65 16.12
N ASP A 216 6.15 -4.76 16.02
CA ASP A 216 7.40 -4.81 15.26
C ASP A 216 7.01 -5.08 13.80
N SER A 217 7.52 -4.30 12.83
CA SER A 217 7.12 -4.34 11.40
C SER A 217 7.27 -5.68 10.70
N LYS A 218 7.91 -6.65 11.36
CA LYS A 218 8.06 -8.05 10.94
C LYS A 218 6.86 -8.93 11.28
N ASN A 219 5.94 -8.45 12.13
CA ASN A 219 4.70 -9.12 12.51
C ASN A 219 3.46 -8.33 12.05
N GLU A 220 3.65 -7.33 11.19
CA GLU A 220 2.58 -6.43 10.78
C GLU A 220 1.83 -7.01 9.60
N LEU A 221 0.63 -7.44 9.90
CA LEU A 221 -0.39 -7.69 8.92
C LEU A 221 -0.89 -6.35 8.38
N SER A 222 -0.66 -6.12 7.09
CA SER A 222 -1.38 -5.11 6.33
C SER A 222 -2.58 -5.79 5.68
N ILE A 223 -3.68 -5.05 5.53
CA ILE A 223 -4.82 -5.50 4.73
C ILE A 223 -5.05 -4.42 3.69
N GLY A 224 -4.98 -4.78 2.42
CA GLY A 224 -5.28 -3.86 1.32
C GLY A 224 -6.45 -4.37 0.52
N ILE A 225 -7.54 -3.61 0.45
CA ILE A 225 -8.65 -3.88 -0.48
C ILE A 225 -8.59 -2.88 -1.62
N LYS A 226 -8.55 -3.37 -2.85
CA LYS A 226 -8.31 -2.60 -4.07
C LYS A 226 -9.48 -2.75 -5.03
N SER A 227 -10.07 -1.64 -5.45
CA SER A 227 -11.16 -1.63 -6.44
C SER A 227 -10.63 -1.43 -7.85
N ASP A 228 -11.19 -2.16 -8.83
CA ASP A 228 -11.15 -1.71 -10.22
C ASP A 228 -12.00 -0.44 -10.37
N MET A 229 -11.62 0.42 -11.30
CA MET A 229 -12.01 1.84 -11.35
C MET A 229 -13.49 2.13 -11.72
N GLU A 230 -14.33 1.12 -11.70
CA GLU A 230 -15.71 1.14 -12.19
C GLU A 230 -16.72 1.77 -11.20
N PHE A 231 -16.30 2.08 -9.97
CA PHE A 231 -17.18 2.63 -8.94
C PHE A 231 -17.29 4.15 -8.98
N ASP A 232 -18.47 4.65 -8.63
CA ASP A 232 -18.60 6.04 -8.19
C ASP A 232 -17.76 6.26 -6.93
N LYS A 233 -17.00 7.36 -6.87
CA LYS A 233 -16.08 7.63 -5.76
C LYS A 233 -16.80 7.76 -4.41
N SER A 234 -18.01 8.32 -4.41
CA SER A 234 -18.79 8.47 -3.17
C SER A 234 -19.34 7.13 -2.68
N GLU A 235 -19.72 6.25 -3.61
CA GLU A 235 -20.09 4.87 -3.32
C GLU A 235 -18.89 4.10 -2.77
N LEU A 236 -17.75 4.18 -3.45
CA LEU A 236 -16.53 3.50 -3.04
C LEU A 236 -16.05 3.96 -1.65
N LYS A 237 -16.11 5.27 -1.39
CA LYS A 237 -15.80 5.83 -0.06
C LYS A 237 -16.73 5.28 1.02
N LYS A 238 -18.02 5.06 0.71
CA LYS A 238 -18.97 4.45 1.66
C LYS A 238 -18.62 2.98 1.89
N ILE A 239 -18.36 2.21 0.83
CA ILE A 239 -17.95 0.80 0.93
C ILE A 239 -16.70 0.66 1.79
N PHE A 240 -15.63 1.41 1.49
CA PHE A 240 -14.38 1.36 2.24
C PHE A 240 -14.52 1.76 3.71
N LYS A 241 -15.49 2.62 4.05
CA LYS A 241 -15.79 2.95 5.45
C LYS A 241 -16.44 1.81 6.23
N THR A 242 -17.05 0.84 5.56
CA THR A 242 -17.68 -0.34 6.19
C THR A 242 -16.71 -1.48 6.47
N VAL A 243 -15.44 -1.34 6.04
CA VAL A 243 -14.45 -2.37 6.32
C VAL A 243 -14.07 -2.31 7.80
N GLU A 244 -14.20 -3.45 8.47
CA GLU A 244 -13.89 -3.62 9.89
C GLU A 244 -12.91 -4.77 10.07
N ILE A 245 -11.89 -4.57 10.92
CA ILE A 245 -10.95 -5.61 11.36
C ILE A 245 -11.45 -6.21 12.67
N LYS A 246 -11.20 -7.51 12.87
CA LYS A 246 -11.61 -8.27 14.06
C LYS A 246 -10.43 -8.64 14.96
#